data_AF-A0A2V7Y483-F1
#
_entry.id   AF-A0A2V7Y483-F1
#
_cell.length_a   1.000
_cell.length_b   1.000
_cell.length_c   1.000
_cell.angle_alpha   90.00
_cell.angle_beta   90.00
_cell.angle_gamma   90.00
#
_symmetry.space_group_name_H-M   'P 1'
#
loop_
_entity.id
_entity.type
_entity.pdbx_description
1 polymer ?
#
loop_
_entity_poly.entity_id
_entity_poly.type
_entity_poly.pdbx_seq_one_letter_code
_entity_poly.pdbx_strand_id
1 'polypeptide(L)'
;MSKVTAEISPELSKQIDRIIRDGWFPDEETVVREALLQFVDVKSFLGDSPRMLHRFAADALNDSKPETALKFADRALSLMSSQKVTDFSLYQNLIELRVQTLLVLGRDSEALGSLEEAKELLPNNPTIARWIDKLKKQRA
;
A
#
# COMPACT_ATOMS: atom_id res chain seq x y z
N MET A 1 -28.71 -15.36 19.44
CA MET A 1 -27.36 -14.79 19.26
C MET A 1 -26.49 -15.87 18.64
N SER A 2 -26.63 -16.07 17.33
CA SER A 2 -25.91 -17.12 16.59
C SER A 2 -24.45 -16.68 16.46
N LYS A 3 -23.54 -17.32 17.19
CA LYS A 3 -22.11 -17.15 16.99
C LYS A 3 -21.79 -17.58 15.56
N VAL A 4 -21.42 -16.63 14.71
CA VAL A 4 -20.86 -16.91 13.39
C VAL A 4 -19.45 -17.46 13.63
N THR A 5 -19.34 -18.76 13.89
CA THR A 5 -18.06 -19.48 13.76
C THR A 5 -17.85 -19.75 12.28
N ALA A 6 -17.30 -18.76 11.58
CA ALA A 6 -16.72 -19.01 10.27
C ALA A 6 -15.46 -19.84 10.49
N GLU A 7 -15.51 -21.13 10.14
CA GLU A 7 -14.34 -22.00 10.20
C GLU A 7 -13.29 -21.48 9.22
N ILE A 8 -12.22 -20.88 9.76
CA ILE A 8 -11.05 -20.50 8.99
C ILE A 8 -10.43 -21.80 8.46
N SER A 9 -10.36 -21.95 7.13
CA SER A 9 -9.76 -23.13 6.50
C SER A 9 -8.34 -23.36 7.05
N PRO A 10 -7.92 -24.62 7.30
CA PRO A 10 -6.59 -24.91 7.85
C PRO A 10 -5.45 -24.41 6.96
N GLU A 11 -5.67 -24.24 5.65
CA GLU A 11 -4.70 -23.61 4.75
C GLU A 11 -4.60 -22.11 4.95
N LEU A 12 -5.73 -21.46 5.22
CA LEU A 12 -5.81 -20.03 5.49
C LEU A 12 -5.18 -19.70 6.85
N SER A 13 -5.42 -20.52 7.86
CA SER A 13 -4.77 -20.39 9.18
C SER A 13 -3.24 -20.46 9.05
N LYS A 14 -2.69 -21.40 8.27
CA LYS A 14 -1.24 -21.45 8.01
C LYS A 14 -0.71 -20.22 7.30
N GLN A 15 -1.47 -19.65 6.37
CA GLN A 15 -1.08 -18.41 5.70
C GLN A 15 -1.07 -17.22 6.66
N ILE A 16 -2.09 -17.11 7.51
CA ILE A 16 -2.18 -16.08 8.55
C ILE A 16 -1.00 -16.21 9.53
N ASP A 17 -0.70 -17.42 10.00
CA ASP A 17 0.42 -17.68 10.91
C ASP A 17 1.77 -17.32 10.30
N ARG A 18 1.96 -17.62 9.00
CA ARG A 18 3.20 -17.24 8.29
C ARG A 18 3.33 -15.73 8.21
N ILE A 19 2.25 -15.04 7.88
CA ILE A 19 2.20 -13.59 7.74
C ILE A 19 2.46 -12.90 9.09
N ILE A 20 1.90 -13.42 10.20
CA ILE A 20 2.18 -12.93 11.56
C ILE A 20 3.65 -13.18 11.93
N ARG A 21 4.16 -14.39 11.67
CA ARG A 21 5.57 -14.74 11.94
C ARG A 21 6.56 -13.86 11.19
N ASP A 22 6.24 -13.53 9.94
CA ASP A 22 7.05 -12.66 9.10
C ASP A 22 6.87 -11.16 9.49
N GLY A 23 6.06 -10.88 10.51
CA GLY A 23 5.83 -9.55 11.08
C GLY A 23 4.97 -8.65 10.22
N TRP A 24 4.05 -9.20 9.44
CA TRP A 24 3.16 -8.43 8.54
C TRP A 24 1.93 -7.92 9.28
N PHE A 25 1.48 -8.65 10.29
CA PHE A 25 0.46 -8.23 11.24
C PHE A 25 0.86 -8.64 12.65
N PRO A 26 0.44 -7.89 13.69
CA PRO A 26 0.80 -8.19 15.07
C PRO A 26 0.10 -9.45 15.60
N ASP A 27 -1.12 -9.73 15.11
CA ASP A 27 -1.95 -10.84 15.55
C ASP A 27 -3.00 -11.20 14.48
N GLU A 28 -3.62 -12.37 14.66
CA GLU A 28 -4.68 -12.91 13.80
C GLU A 28 -5.94 -12.03 13.80
N GLU A 29 -6.25 -11.38 14.93
CA GLU A 29 -7.41 -10.50 15.05
C GLU A 29 -7.28 -9.29 14.12
N THR A 30 -6.08 -8.74 13.96
CA THR A 30 -5.80 -7.62 13.06
C THR A 30 -5.93 -8.05 11.61
N VAL A 31 -5.48 -9.26 11.26
CA VAL A 31 -5.64 -9.83 9.92
C VAL A 31 -7.11 -10.00 9.56
N VAL A 32 -7.89 -10.59 10.47
CA VAL A 32 -9.33 -10.83 10.29
C VAL A 32 -10.10 -9.52 10.29
N ARG A 33 -9.76 -8.55 11.14
CA ARG A 33 -10.39 -7.22 11.17
C ARG A 33 -10.21 -6.50 9.84
N GLU A 34 -8.99 -6.48 9.31
CA GLU A 34 -8.73 -5.86 8.01
C GLU A 34 -9.45 -6.62 6.88
N ALA A 35 -9.53 -7.96 6.95
CA ALA A 35 -10.30 -8.76 5.99
C ALA A 35 -11.80 -8.43 5.99
N LEU A 36 -12.37 -8.27 7.19
CA LEU A 36 -13.78 -7.93 7.38
C LEU A 36 -14.09 -6.49 6.98
N LEU A 37 -13.18 -5.54 7.24
CA LEU A 37 -13.33 -4.14 6.83
C LEU A 37 -13.40 -3.99 5.31
N GLN A 38 -12.76 -4.89 4.57
CA GLN A 38 -12.67 -4.80 3.11
C GLN A 38 -13.71 -5.65 2.36
N PHE A 39 -14.62 -6.36 3.04
CA PHE A 39 -15.72 -7.15 2.43
C PHE A 39 -15.27 -8.07 1.27
N VAL A 40 -14.11 -8.73 1.39
CA VAL A 40 -13.61 -9.66 0.36
C VAL A 40 -13.13 -10.97 1.00
N ASP A 41 -13.36 -12.07 0.29
CA ASP A 41 -12.85 -13.41 0.56
C ASP A 41 -11.36 -13.39 0.96
N VAL A 42 -11.01 -14.03 2.08
CA VAL A 42 -9.73 -13.83 2.78
C VAL A 42 -8.53 -14.26 1.91
N LYS A 43 -8.74 -15.16 0.94
CA LYS A 43 -7.71 -15.56 -0.05
C LYS A 43 -7.37 -14.42 -1.03
N SER A 44 -8.34 -13.61 -1.41
CA SER A 44 -8.13 -12.43 -2.27
C SER A 44 -7.64 -11.25 -1.42
N PHE A 45 -8.02 -11.20 -0.14
CA PHE A 45 -7.65 -10.15 0.81
C PHE A 45 -6.14 -10.06 1.10
N LEU A 46 -5.44 -11.19 1.23
CA LEU A 46 -3.98 -11.17 1.49
C LEU A 46 -3.17 -10.65 0.29
N GLY A 47 -3.70 -10.81 -0.93
CA GLY A 47 -3.08 -10.32 -2.16
C GLY A 47 -3.41 -8.86 -2.49
N ASP A 48 -4.61 -8.40 -2.11
CA ASP A 48 -5.13 -7.07 -2.48
C ASP A 48 -5.24 -6.06 -1.32
N SER A 49 -4.84 -6.38 -0.08
CA SER A 49 -4.80 -5.35 0.97
C SER A 49 -3.79 -4.24 0.63
N PRO A 50 -4.13 -2.94 0.71
CA PRO A 50 -3.19 -1.85 0.43
C PRO A 50 -1.91 -1.90 1.28
N ARG A 51 -2.00 -2.41 2.52
CA ARG A 51 -0.82 -2.62 3.39
C ARG A 51 0.10 -3.72 2.86
N MET A 52 -0.48 -4.83 2.40
CA MET A 52 0.26 -5.95 1.81
C MET A 52 0.94 -5.52 0.51
N LEU A 53 0.20 -4.83 -0.35
CA LEU A 53 0.69 -4.31 -1.62
C LEU A 53 1.81 -3.27 -1.43
N HIS A 54 1.72 -2.40 -0.41
CA HIS A 54 2.82 -1.52 -0.04
C HIS A 54 4.10 -2.32 0.28
N ARG A 55 3.99 -3.39 1.07
CA ARG A 55 5.14 -4.22 1.43
C ARG A 55 5.70 -4.99 0.23
N PHE A 56 4.85 -5.58 -0.60
CA PHE A 56 5.29 -6.20 -1.85
C PHE A 56 5.98 -5.21 -2.79
N ALA A 57 5.50 -3.97 -2.86
CA ALA A 57 6.14 -2.92 -3.63
C ALA A 57 7.54 -2.60 -3.07
N ALA A 58 7.67 -2.48 -1.75
CA ALA A 58 8.96 -2.20 -1.10
C ALA A 58 9.96 -3.34 -1.30
N ASP A 59 9.53 -4.60 -1.13
CA ASP A 59 10.36 -5.78 -1.37
C ASP A 59 10.78 -5.87 -2.84
N ALA A 60 9.87 -5.61 -3.79
CA ALA A 60 10.18 -5.59 -5.21
C ALA A 60 11.19 -4.48 -5.56
N LEU A 61 11.12 -3.32 -4.91
CA LEU A 61 12.09 -2.24 -5.12
C LEU A 61 13.47 -2.63 -4.57
N ASN A 62 13.53 -3.24 -3.39
CA ASN A 62 14.77 -3.78 -2.80
C ASN A 62 15.40 -4.87 -3.68
N ASP A 63 14.57 -5.69 -4.31
CA ASP A 63 14.96 -6.71 -5.28
C ASP A 63 15.37 -6.14 -6.65
N SER A 64 15.45 -4.81 -6.80
CA SER A 64 15.74 -4.12 -8.07
C SER A 64 14.75 -4.47 -9.20
N LYS A 65 13.47 -4.64 -8.86
CA LYS A 65 12.35 -4.86 -9.79
C LYS A 65 11.38 -3.66 -9.75
N PRO A 66 11.82 -2.44 -10.14
CA PRO A 66 11.03 -1.23 -9.96
C PRO A 66 9.68 -1.23 -10.70
N GLU A 67 9.58 -1.91 -11.85
CA GLU A 67 8.33 -2.02 -12.61
C GLU A 67 7.30 -2.89 -11.87
N THR A 68 7.77 -3.93 -11.19
CA THR A 68 6.91 -4.75 -10.34
C THR A 68 6.51 -3.97 -9.08
N ALA A 69 7.44 -3.21 -8.49
CA ALA A 69 7.14 -2.33 -7.37
C ALA A 69 6.04 -1.31 -7.72
N LEU A 70 6.15 -0.70 -8.90
CA LEU A 70 5.19 0.27 -9.38
C LEU A 70 3.79 -0.34 -9.56
N LYS A 71 3.70 -1.55 -10.13
CA LYS A 71 2.41 -2.27 -10.28
C LYS A 71 1.72 -2.49 -8.93
N PHE A 72 2.48 -2.88 -7.91
CA PHE A 72 1.93 -3.08 -6.57
C PHE A 72 1.50 -1.76 -5.92
N ALA A 73 2.30 -0.71 -6.04
CA ALA A 73 1.94 0.62 -5.53
C ALA A 73 0.68 1.20 -6.21
N ASP A 74 0.58 1.07 -7.53
CA ASP A 74 -0.59 1.49 -8.32
C ASP A 74 -1.85 0.73 -7.90
N ARG A 75 -1.74 -0.59 -7.74
CA ARG A 75 -2.84 -1.43 -7.28
C ARG A 75 -3.32 -0.99 -5.89
N ALA A 76 -2.39 -0.73 -4.96
CA ALA A 76 -2.72 -0.30 -3.61
C ALA A 76 -3.46 1.05 -3.59
N LEU A 77 -2.95 2.03 -4.34
CA LEU A 77 -3.55 3.36 -4.43
C LEU A 77 -4.95 3.30 -5.08
N SER A 78 -5.12 2.47 -6.11
CA SER A 78 -6.43 2.24 -6.75
C SER A 78 -7.45 1.64 -5.80
N LEU A 79 -7.03 0.74 -4.90
CA LEU A 79 -7.92 0.16 -3.91
C LEU A 79 -8.30 1.17 -2.83
N MET A 80 -7.34 1.97 -2.36
CA MET A 80 -7.60 3.02 -1.38
C MET A 80 -8.55 4.11 -1.90
N SER A 81 -8.48 4.47 -3.18
CA SER A 81 -9.44 5.43 -3.77
C SER A 81 -10.85 4.84 -3.85
N SER A 82 -10.97 3.55 -4.18
CA SER A 82 -12.26 2.86 -4.27
C SER A 82 -12.95 2.66 -2.91
N GLN A 83 -12.18 2.44 -1.85
CA GLN A 83 -12.69 2.12 -0.50
C GLN A 83 -12.93 3.36 0.37
N LYS A 84 -12.76 4.57 -0.18
CA LYS A 84 -12.62 5.86 0.52
C LYS A 84 -11.39 5.85 1.43
N VAL A 85 -10.42 6.70 1.12
CA VAL A 85 -9.16 6.81 1.87
C VAL A 85 -9.45 7.17 3.33
N THR A 86 -9.20 6.23 4.24
CA THR A 86 -9.32 6.43 5.70
C THR A 86 -7.96 6.44 6.39
N ASP A 87 -6.96 5.75 5.84
CA ASP A 87 -5.59 5.72 6.35
C ASP A 87 -4.68 6.64 5.53
N PHE A 88 -4.61 7.90 5.94
CA PHE A 88 -3.75 8.91 5.31
C PHE A 88 -2.25 8.64 5.48
N SER A 89 -1.85 7.89 6.52
CA SER A 89 -0.45 7.52 6.73
C SER A 89 -0.01 6.47 5.71
N LEU A 90 -0.84 5.44 5.50
CA LEU A 90 -0.58 4.43 4.48
C LEU A 90 -0.60 5.04 3.08
N TYR A 91 -1.54 5.96 2.81
CA TYR A 91 -1.59 6.67 1.54
C TYR A 91 -0.30 7.46 1.28
N GLN A 92 0.18 8.22 2.27
CA GLN A 92 1.46 8.95 2.16
C GLN A 92 2.61 7.99 1.85
N ASN A 93 2.74 6.88 2.59
CA ASN A 93 3.82 5.91 2.38
C ASN A 93 3.80 5.30 0.97
N LEU A 94 2.60 4.99 0.45
CA LEU A 94 2.43 4.50 -0.91
C LEU A 94 2.81 5.53 -1.97
N ILE A 95 2.45 6.80 -1.76
CA ILE A 95 2.88 7.90 -2.65
C ILE A 95 4.40 8.04 -2.64
N GLU A 96 5.03 8.04 -1.47
CA GLU A 96 6.49 8.13 -1.36
C GLU A 96 7.18 6.96 -2.07
N LEU A 97 6.69 5.73 -1.87
CA LEU A 97 7.24 4.54 -2.52
C LEU A 97 7.07 4.60 -4.04
N ARG A 98 5.89 5.03 -4.53
CA ARG A 98 5.63 5.25 -5.96
C ARG A 98 6.57 6.29 -6.54
N VAL A 99 6.75 7.42 -5.86
CA VAL A 99 7.67 8.50 -6.28
C VAL A 99 9.10 7.98 -6.37
N GLN A 100 9.61 7.31 -5.34
CA GLN A 100 10.95 6.72 -5.34
C GLN A 100 11.13 5.73 -6.49
N THR A 101 10.13 4.87 -6.71
CA THR A 101 10.13 3.89 -7.80
C THR A 101 10.17 4.59 -9.17
N LEU A 102 9.34 5.62 -9.38
CA LEU A 102 9.32 6.38 -10.64
C LEU A 102 10.64 7.09 -10.90
N LEU A 103 11.31 7.61 -9.87
CA LEU A 103 12.63 8.22 -10.01
C LEU A 103 13.72 7.20 -10.37
N VAL A 104 13.67 5.99 -9.80
CA VAL A 104 14.56 4.88 -10.22
C VAL A 104 14.36 4.56 -11.70
N LEU A 105 13.14 4.68 -12.21
CA LEU A 105 12.79 4.49 -13.62
C LEU A 105 13.08 5.69 -14.52
N GLY A 106 13.56 6.81 -13.98
CA GLY A 106 13.75 8.07 -14.73
C GLY A 106 12.44 8.72 -15.20
N ARG A 107 11.32 8.40 -14.57
CA ARG A 107 9.96 8.89 -14.90
C ARG A 107 9.56 10.08 -14.04
N ASP A 108 10.43 11.09 -14.00
CA ASP A 108 10.33 12.27 -13.11
C ASP A 108 9.04 13.07 -13.28
N SER A 109 8.52 13.14 -14.52
CA SER A 109 7.25 13.82 -14.80
C SER A 109 6.07 13.16 -14.09
N GLU A 110 6.05 11.83 -14.06
CA GLU A 110 4.99 11.06 -13.43
C GLU A 110 5.12 11.04 -11.92
N ALA A 111 6.36 11.08 -11.40
CA ALA A 111 6.63 11.25 -9.99
C ALA A 111 6.07 12.60 -9.50
N LEU A 112 6.30 13.68 -10.24
CA LEU A 112 5.74 14.99 -9.93
C LEU A 112 4.21 15.00 -10.01
N GLY A 113 3.63 14.44 -11.07
CA GLY A 113 2.17 14.33 -11.20
C GLY A 113 1.54 13.58 -10.02
N SER A 114 2.14 12.48 -9.60
CA SER A 114 1.67 11.69 -8.44
C SER A 114 1.68 12.51 -7.15
N LEU A 115 2.67 13.38 -6.95
CA LEU A 115 2.76 14.26 -5.77
C LEU A 115 1.75 15.41 -5.82
N GLU A 116 1.48 15.96 -7.02
CA GLU A 116 0.50 17.02 -7.20
C GLU A 116 -0.92 16.50 -6.91
N GLU A 117 -1.27 15.31 -7.40
CA GLU A 117 -2.51 14.61 -7.04
C GLU A 117 -2.59 14.34 -5.53
N ALA A 118 -1.52 13.83 -4.93
CA ALA A 118 -1.48 13.56 -3.50
C ALA A 118 -1.63 14.83 -2.64
N LYS A 119 -1.17 15.98 -3.14
CA LYS A 119 -1.33 17.28 -2.47
C LYS A 119 -2.79 17.73 -2.45
N GLU A 120 -3.61 17.39 -3.44
CA GLU A 120 -5.04 17.71 -3.41
C GLU A 120 -5.75 16.97 -2.27
N LEU A 121 -5.37 15.71 -2.03
CA LEU A 121 -5.92 14.90 -0.94
C LEU A 121 -5.33 15.28 0.43
N LEU A 122 -4.05 15.65 0.47
CA LEU A 122 -3.29 15.94 1.68
C LEU A 122 -2.58 17.32 1.59
N PRO A 123 -3.33 18.44 1.58
CA PRO A 123 -2.79 19.76 1.25
C PRO A 123 -1.73 20.29 2.22
N ASN A 124 -1.75 19.83 3.48
CA ASN A 124 -0.84 20.28 4.54
C ASN A 124 0.22 19.24 4.90
N ASN A 125 0.48 18.26 4.02
CA ASN A 125 1.46 17.22 4.29
C ASN A 125 2.90 17.73 4.00
N PRO A 126 3.77 17.84 5.03
CA PRO A 126 5.11 18.39 4.85
C PRO A 126 6.02 17.49 4.01
N THR A 127 5.78 16.18 4.01
CA THR A 127 6.58 15.22 3.23
C THR A 127 6.31 15.39 1.74
N ILE A 128 5.04 15.47 1.35
CA ILE A 128 4.64 15.73 -0.05
C ILE A 128 5.19 17.08 -0.53
N ALA A 129 5.08 18.14 0.29
CA ALA A 129 5.62 19.45 -0.05
C ALA A 129 7.14 19.42 -0.31
N ARG A 130 7.91 18.74 0.56
CA ARG A 130 9.37 18.58 0.39
C ARG A 130 9.74 17.83 -0.89
N TRP A 131 8.99 16.78 -1.23
CA TRP A 131 9.23 16.02 -2.46
C TRP A 131 8.96 16.88 -3.71
N ILE A 132 7.86 17.65 -3.73
CA ILE A 132 7.54 18.57 -4.83
C ILE A 132 8.66 19.60 -5.01
N ASP A 133 9.11 20.23 -3.93
CA ASP A 133 10.18 21.23 -3.98
C ASP A 133 11.50 20.63 -4.48
N LYS A 134 11.83 19.41 -4.05
CA LYS A 134 13.02 18.68 -4.52
C LYS A 134 12.98 18.44 -6.03
N LEU A 135 11.87 17.91 -6.55
CA LEU A 135 11.74 17.59 -7.98
C LEU A 135 11.69 18.86 -8.85
N LYS A 136 11.04 19.93 -8.37
CA LYS A 136 11.02 21.21 -9.09
C LYS A 136 12.43 21.82 -9.21
N LYS A 137 13.25 21.72 -8.16
CA LYS A 137 14.64 22.19 -8.19
C LYS A 137 15.54 21.37 -9.09
N GLN A 138 15.31 20.07 -9.23
CA GLN A 138 16.11 19.21 -10.14
C GLN A 138 15.83 19.48 -11.62
N ARG A 139 14.70 20.13 -11.94
CA ARG A 139 14.30 20.51 -13.30
C ARG A 139 14.71 21.91 -13.72
N ALA A 140 15.08 22.77 -12.77
CA ALA A 140 15.48 24.16 -12.99
C ALA A 140 17.00 24.27 -13.21
#